data_AF-U2H5J5-F1
#
_entry.id   AF-U2H5J5-F1
#
_cell.length_a   1.000
_cell.length_b   1.000
_cell.length_c   1.000
_cell.angle_alpha   90.00
_cell.angle_beta   90.00
_cell.angle_gamma   90.00
#
_symmetry.space_group_name_H-M   'P 1'
#
loop_
_entity.id
_entity.type
_entity.pdbx_description
1 polymer ?
#
loop_
_entity_poly.entity_id
_entity_poly.type
_entity_poly.pdbx_seq_one_letter_code
_entity_poly.pdbx_strand_id
1 'polypeptide(L)'
;MRYPNRAAAPLELQTKTELKQARRNLAGGQAPVAHYWQGHTWIALYDPASTVPMRAARAPSPAQAAALAAGRALAGTRPCTICGTRTQIEWLDRYGCCDACLANVAREKRDEAARGLHITANEWLAAEPLFIDTETTGLDHQAAIVEIAILDRAGAVLLDTLVKPAMPIPAAATEIHGITDADVAGAPTWNTIGPQVAELLAGRLLIAHNGAFDERLLYQTSRSHGVTLPALRVECTMELLNGWAGRWLSLADSALMLGAGTFAAPHRACADAEQCRQIVLVAARAAPVGARP
;
A
#
# COMPACT_ATOMS: atom_id res chain seq x y z
N MET A 1 -1.47 -60.13 -26.17
CA MET A 1 -2.87 -59.78 -26.52
C MET A 1 -3.21 -58.35 -26.09
N ARG A 2 -4.12 -57.64 -26.76
CA ARG A 2 -4.52 -56.25 -26.39
C ARG A 2 -6.04 -56.15 -26.24
N TYR A 3 -6.49 -55.53 -25.17
CA TYR A 3 -7.91 -55.33 -24.85
C TYR A 3 -8.27 -53.83 -24.83
N PRO A 4 -9.47 -53.45 -25.30
CA PRO A 4 -9.85 -52.03 -25.41
C PRO A 4 -10.03 -51.33 -24.05
N ASN A 5 -10.23 -52.08 -22.96
CA ASN A 5 -10.34 -51.57 -21.59
C ASN A 5 -10.17 -52.71 -20.57
N ARG A 6 -10.15 -52.40 -19.27
CA ARG A 6 -10.00 -53.40 -18.19
C ARG A 6 -11.13 -54.44 -18.18
N ALA A 7 -12.38 -54.02 -18.46
CA ALA A 7 -13.54 -54.90 -18.42
C ALA A 7 -13.54 -55.95 -19.54
N ALA A 8 -12.91 -55.64 -20.67
CA ALA A 8 -12.75 -56.56 -21.79
C ALA A 8 -11.58 -57.54 -21.61
N ALA A 9 -10.71 -57.31 -20.63
CA ALA A 9 -9.59 -58.21 -20.32
C ALA A 9 -10.03 -59.32 -19.36
N PRO A 10 -9.47 -60.54 -19.45
CA PRO A 10 -9.77 -61.61 -18.52
C PRO A 10 -9.50 -61.21 -17.06
N LEU A 11 -10.45 -61.55 -16.18
CA LEU A 11 -10.46 -61.13 -14.78
C LEU A 11 -9.32 -61.78 -13.98
N GLU A 12 -8.89 -62.96 -14.40
CA GLU A 12 -7.79 -63.71 -13.81
C GLU A 12 -6.42 -63.03 -14.01
N LEU A 13 -6.29 -62.17 -15.03
CA LEU A 13 -5.05 -61.44 -15.28
C LEU A 13 -4.98 -60.19 -14.41
N GLN A 14 -3.81 -59.95 -13.83
CA GLN A 14 -3.56 -58.89 -12.88
C GLN A 14 -2.48 -57.93 -13.37
N THR A 15 -2.64 -56.66 -13.06
CA THR A 15 -1.63 -55.62 -13.18
C THR A 15 -0.52 -55.83 -12.15
N LYS A 16 0.63 -55.20 -12.38
CA LYS A 16 1.74 -55.22 -11.42
C LYS A 16 1.35 -54.66 -10.04
N THR A 17 0.40 -53.73 -9.99
CA THR A 17 -0.11 -53.14 -8.74
C THR A 17 -0.98 -54.13 -7.97
N GLU A 18 -1.93 -54.79 -8.64
CA GLU A 18 -2.79 -55.84 -8.05
C GLU A 18 -1.92 -57.01 -7.53
N LEU A 19 -0.90 -57.44 -8.29
CA LEU A 19 0.04 -58.47 -7.85
C LEU A 19 0.82 -58.06 -6.59
N LYS A 20 1.29 -56.81 -6.51
CA LYS A 20 1.97 -56.29 -5.32
C LYS A 20 1.05 -56.24 -4.10
N GLN A 21 -0.21 -55.86 -4.28
CA GLN A 21 -1.22 -55.89 -3.22
C GLN A 21 -1.46 -57.32 -2.72
N ALA A 22 -1.47 -58.30 -3.63
CA ALA A 22 -1.52 -59.73 -3.31
C ALA A 22 -0.19 -60.31 -2.79
N ARG A 23 0.82 -59.47 -2.52
CA ARG A 23 2.18 -59.87 -2.10
C ARG A 23 2.87 -60.85 -3.04
N ARG A 24 2.75 -60.64 -4.35
CA ARG A 24 3.44 -61.42 -5.39
C ARG A 24 4.32 -60.51 -6.25
N ASN A 25 5.48 -61.03 -6.63
CA ASN A 25 6.40 -60.39 -7.57
C ASN A 25 6.39 -61.15 -8.89
N LEU A 26 6.60 -60.43 -9.99
CA LEU A 26 6.93 -61.06 -11.26
C LEU A 26 8.19 -61.92 -11.10
N ALA A 27 8.20 -63.10 -11.71
CA ALA A 27 9.43 -63.85 -11.85
C ALA A 27 10.44 -63.04 -12.69
N GLY A 28 11.74 -63.22 -12.46
CA GLY A 28 12.78 -62.47 -13.16
C GLY A 28 12.63 -62.59 -14.68
N GLY A 29 12.40 -61.47 -15.37
CA GLY A 29 12.22 -61.45 -16.83
C GLY A 29 10.82 -61.83 -17.34
N GLN A 30 9.82 -62.01 -16.47
CA GLN A 30 8.46 -62.34 -16.89
C GLN A 30 7.85 -61.22 -17.76
N ALA A 31 7.56 -61.55 -19.01
CA ALA A 31 6.88 -60.66 -19.94
C ALA A 31 5.37 -60.58 -19.66
N PRO A 32 4.72 -59.44 -19.95
CA PRO A 32 3.27 -59.33 -19.87
C PRO A 32 2.58 -60.22 -20.91
N VAL A 33 1.53 -60.93 -20.48
CA VAL A 33 0.74 -61.83 -21.35
C VAL A 33 -0.32 -61.05 -22.15
N ALA A 34 -0.77 -59.92 -21.60
CA ALA A 34 -1.69 -59.03 -22.26
C ALA A 34 -1.49 -57.58 -21.85
N HIS A 35 -2.18 -56.69 -22.55
CA HIS A 35 -2.31 -55.29 -22.17
C HIS A 35 -3.77 -54.87 -22.32
N TYR A 36 -4.21 -53.92 -21.52
CA TYR A 36 -5.46 -53.21 -21.78
C TYR A 36 -5.22 -51.70 -21.88
N TRP A 37 -6.07 -51.01 -22.62
CA TRP A 37 -5.98 -49.56 -22.77
C TRP A 37 -6.64 -48.82 -21.59
N GLN A 38 -5.93 -47.88 -20.97
CA GLN A 38 -6.43 -47.03 -19.88
C GLN A 38 -6.41 -45.54 -20.29
N GLY A 39 -7.05 -45.23 -21.41
CA GLY A 39 -7.26 -43.86 -21.89
C GLY A 39 -6.04 -43.19 -22.53
N HIS A 40 -4.86 -43.28 -21.91
CA HIS A 40 -3.62 -42.61 -22.33
C HIS A 40 -2.39 -43.53 -22.32
N THR A 41 -2.52 -44.77 -21.86
CA THR A 41 -1.42 -45.73 -21.82
C THR A 41 -1.93 -47.18 -21.86
N TRP A 42 -1.07 -48.09 -22.32
CA TRP A 42 -1.31 -49.53 -22.28
C TRP A 42 -0.82 -50.10 -20.95
N ILE A 43 -1.73 -50.64 -20.15
CA ILE A 43 -1.42 -51.26 -18.87
C ILE A 43 -1.14 -52.74 -19.08
N ALA A 44 0.06 -53.17 -18.69
CA ALA A 44 0.50 -54.55 -18.73
C ALA A 44 -0.26 -55.44 -17.73
N LEU A 45 -0.68 -56.60 -18.21
CA LEU A 45 -1.35 -57.66 -17.47
C LEU A 45 -0.48 -58.92 -17.44
N TYR A 46 -0.49 -59.58 -16.30
CA TYR A 46 0.33 -60.73 -15.98
C TYR A 46 -0.56 -61.83 -15.41
N ASP A 47 -0.16 -63.07 -15.66
CA ASP A 47 -0.78 -64.23 -15.05
C ASP A 47 -0.26 -64.40 -13.59
N PRO A 48 -1.15 -64.37 -12.57
CA PRO A 48 -0.77 -64.59 -11.18
C PRO A 48 -0.14 -65.95 -10.91
N ALA A 49 -0.50 -67.01 -11.65
CA ALA A 49 0.07 -68.34 -11.47
C ALA A 49 1.58 -68.36 -11.77
N SER A 50 2.00 -67.50 -12.70
CA SER A 50 3.38 -67.35 -13.14
C SER A 50 4.22 -66.40 -12.26
N THR A 51 3.71 -65.98 -11.10
CA THR A 51 4.39 -65.04 -10.18
C THR A 51 4.89 -65.71 -8.91
N VAL A 52 5.95 -65.16 -8.31
CA VAL A 52 6.57 -65.69 -7.09
C VAL A 52 6.09 -64.93 -5.84
N PRO A 53 5.93 -65.59 -4.69
CA PRO A 53 5.61 -64.92 -3.43
C PRO A 53 6.66 -63.87 -3.07
N MET A 54 6.23 -62.70 -2.61
CA MET A 54 7.13 -61.73 -2.01
C MET A 54 7.69 -62.31 -0.71
N ARG A 55 8.98 -62.04 -0.44
CA ARG A 55 9.58 -62.37 0.87
C ARG A 55 8.77 -61.73 1.99
N ALA A 56 8.73 -62.39 3.15
CA ALA A 56 8.13 -61.83 4.35
C ALA A 56 8.71 -60.43 4.62
N ALA A 57 7.84 -59.48 4.98
CA ALA A 57 8.31 -58.13 5.27
C ALA A 57 9.21 -58.18 6.50
N ARG A 58 10.47 -57.77 6.34
CA ARG A 58 11.38 -57.63 7.47
C ARG A 58 11.00 -56.38 8.25
N ALA A 59 10.98 -56.45 9.57
CA ALA A 59 10.86 -55.25 10.40
C ALA A 59 12.00 -54.26 10.03
N PRO A 60 11.72 -52.94 10.00
CA PRO A 60 12.76 -51.95 9.73
C PRO A 60 13.88 -52.10 10.77
N SER A 61 15.13 -51.91 10.33
CA SER A 61 16.24 -51.79 11.27
C SER A 61 16.02 -50.59 12.21
N PRO A 62 16.67 -50.53 13.38
CA PRO A 62 16.58 -49.37 14.26
C PRO A 62 16.86 -48.04 13.55
N ALA A 63 17.85 -48.01 12.65
CA ALA A 63 18.16 -46.83 11.83
C ALA A 63 17.02 -46.45 10.86
N GLN A 64 16.40 -47.44 10.21
CA GLN A 64 15.25 -47.20 9.32
C GLN A 64 14.02 -46.72 10.08
N ALA A 65 13.76 -47.29 11.27
CA ALA A 65 12.66 -46.87 12.12
C ALA A 65 12.87 -45.42 12.61
N ALA A 66 14.08 -45.06 13.03
CA ALA A 66 14.44 -43.70 13.42
C ALA A 66 14.29 -42.70 12.26
N ALA A 67 14.75 -43.06 11.05
CA ALA A 67 14.59 -42.22 9.87
C ALA A 67 13.11 -41.99 9.49
N LEU A 68 12.27 -43.03 9.58
CA LEU A 68 10.83 -42.91 9.35
C LEU A 68 10.14 -42.04 10.41
N ALA A 69 10.52 -42.17 11.69
CA ALA A 69 10.01 -41.32 12.76
C ALA A 69 10.41 -39.86 12.54
N ALA A 70 11.67 -39.60 12.19
CA ALA A 70 12.15 -38.26 11.84
C ALA A 70 11.40 -37.68 10.62
N GLY A 71 11.21 -38.46 9.55
CA GLY A 71 10.44 -38.02 8.38
C GLY A 71 8.97 -37.72 8.71
N ARG A 72 8.34 -38.53 9.56
CA ARG A 72 6.97 -38.29 10.03
C ARG A 72 6.87 -37.02 10.88
N ALA A 73 7.88 -36.73 11.71
CA ALA A 73 7.93 -35.50 12.50
C ALA A 73 8.05 -34.24 11.63
N LEU A 74 8.54 -34.36 10.39
CA LEU A 74 8.63 -33.27 9.42
C LEU A 74 7.40 -33.13 8.52
N ALA A 75 6.51 -34.14 8.49
CA ALA A 75 5.31 -34.10 7.66
C ALA A 75 4.41 -32.92 8.07
N GLY A 76 3.85 -32.22 7.10
CA GLY A 76 3.02 -31.03 7.35
C GLY A 76 3.81 -29.76 7.69
N THR A 77 5.14 -29.82 7.79
CA THR A 77 5.99 -28.65 8.08
C THR A 77 6.90 -28.28 6.91
N ARG A 78 7.23 -27.00 6.79
CA ARG A 78 8.24 -26.49 5.83
C ARG A 78 9.02 -25.34 6.50
N PRO A 79 10.33 -25.17 6.20
CA PRO A 79 11.06 -24.00 6.67
C PRO A 79 10.50 -22.71 6.06
N CYS A 80 10.42 -21.66 6.88
CA CYS A 80 10.16 -20.29 6.43
C CYS A 80 11.25 -19.86 5.44
N THR A 81 10.86 -19.22 4.35
CA THR A 81 11.78 -18.74 3.31
C THR A 81 12.68 -17.59 3.77
N ILE A 82 12.30 -16.87 4.84
CA ILE A 82 13.08 -15.76 5.41
C ILE A 82 13.99 -16.25 6.55
N CYS A 83 13.42 -16.79 7.63
CA CYS A 83 14.21 -17.13 8.83
C CYS A 83 14.64 -18.60 8.92
N GLY A 84 14.21 -19.47 8.00
CA GLY A 84 14.51 -20.91 8.02
C GLY A 84 13.81 -21.71 9.12
N THR A 85 13.08 -21.05 10.04
CA THR A 85 12.34 -21.74 11.11
C THR A 85 11.29 -22.67 10.50
N ARG A 86 11.28 -23.94 10.93
CA ARG A 86 10.24 -24.89 10.51
C ARG A 86 8.94 -24.61 11.26
N THR A 87 7.86 -24.47 10.52
CA THR A 87 6.49 -24.32 11.05
C THR A 87 5.53 -25.16 10.21
N GLN A 88 4.27 -25.34 10.65
CA GLN A 88 3.28 -26.03 9.82
C GLN A 88 3.01 -25.22 8.55
N ILE A 89 2.78 -25.92 7.44
CA ILE A 89 2.57 -25.33 6.11
C ILE A 89 1.35 -24.38 6.12
N GLU A 90 0.35 -24.63 6.96
CA GLU A 90 -0.84 -23.77 7.12
C GLU A 90 -0.55 -22.41 7.78
N TRP A 91 0.55 -22.28 8.54
CA TRP A 91 1.01 -21.01 9.14
C TRP A 91 2.01 -20.28 8.25
N LEU A 92 2.23 -20.78 7.03
CA LEU A 92 3.00 -20.09 6.02
C LEU A 92 2.03 -19.39 5.06
N ASP A 93 2.38 -18.17 4.68
CA ASP A 93 1.67 -17.51 3.60
C ASP A 93 1.92 -18.19 2.24
N ARG A 94 1.31 -17.61 1.19
CA ARG A 94 1.46 -18.10 -0.18
C ARG A 94 2.91 -18.11 -0.70
N TYR A 95 3.82 -17.38 -0.05
CA TYR A 95 5.25 -17.29 -0.40
C TYR A 95 6.14 -18.15 0.51
N GLY A 96 5.56 -18.89 1.46
CA GLY A 96 6.32 -19.72 2.38
C GLY A 96 6.94 -18.95 3.54
N CYS A 97 6.43 -17.77 3.88
CA CYS A 97 6.89 -16.92 4.98
C CYS A 97 6.03 -17.14 6.23
N CYS A 98 6.65 -17.17 7.42
CA CYS A 98 5.91 -17.25 8.67
C CYS A 98 5.41 -15.87 9.13
N ASP A 99 4.38 -15.85 9.97
CA ASP A 99 3.74 -14.63 10.48
C ASP A 99 4.72 -13.65 11.14
N ALA A 100 5.68 -14.15 11.91
CA ALA A 100 6.69 -13.30 12.55
C ALA A 100 7.57 -12.57 11.53
N CYS A 101 7.99 -13.25 10.46
CA CYS A 101 8.77 -12.64 9.39
C CYS A 101 7.93 -11.65 8.57
N LEU A 102 6.66 -11.95 8.30
CA LEU A 102 5.75 -11.01 7.66
C LEU A 102 5.53 -9.75 8.50
N ALA A 103 5.33 -9.91 9.81
CA ALA A 103 5.22 -8.78 10.74
C ALA A 103 6.50 -7.94 10.77
N ASN A 104 7.67 -8.58 10.70
CA ASN A 104 8.96 -7.89 10.60
C ASN A 104 9.08 -7.07 9.31
N VAL A 105 8.78 -7.64 8.15
CA VAL A 105 8.79 -6.91 6.87
C VAL A 105 7.80 -5.74 6.90
N ALA A 106 6.60 -5.97 7.43
CA ALA A 106 5.60 -4.91 7.56
C ALA A 106 6.07 -3.79 8.51
N ARG A 107 6.79 -4.13 9.58
CA ARG A 107 7.40 -3.15 10.48
C ARG A 107 8.50 -2.36 9.79
N GLU A 108 9.44 -3.03 9.13
CA GLU A 108 10.54 -2.38 8.40
C GLU A 108 10.02 -1.37 7.37
N LYS A 109 8.96 -1.71 6.65
CA LYS A 109 8.27 -0.79 5.73
C LYS A 109 7.66 0.42 6.42
N ARG A 110 7.01 0.24 7.58
CA ARG A 110 6.48 1.36 8.37
C ARG A 110 7.59 2.26 8.90
N ASP A 111 8.69 1.66 9.38
CA ASP A 111 9.84 2.41 9.88
C ASP A 111 10.51 3.20 8.74
N GLU A 112 10.61 2.62 7.54
CA GLU A 112 11.10 3.31 6.34
C GLU A 112 10.18 4.47 5.92
N ALA A 113 8.87 4.25 5.91
CA ALA A 113 7.91 5.30 5.59
C ALA A 113 7.96 6.45 6.62
N ALA A 114 8.11 6.13 7.91
CA ALA A 114 8.29 7.12 8.96
C ALA A 114 9.63 7.89 8.83
N ARG A 115 10.71 7.21 8.42
CA ARG A 115 11.99 7.85 8.07
C ARG A 115 11.82 8.82 6.91
N GLY A 116 11.14 8.40 5.84
CA GLY A 116 10.86 9.24 4.67
C GLY A 116 10.09 10.50 5.05
N LEU A 117 9.00 10.35 5.81
CA LEU A 117 8.22 11.46 6.33
C LEU A 117 9.08 12.48 7.10
N HIS A 118 9.91 11.99 8.03
CA HIS A 118 10.80 12.81 8.84
C HIS A 118 11.83 13.57 8.00
N ILE A 119 12.50 12.89 7.07
CA ILE A 119 13.54 13.48 6.21
C ILE A 119 12.93 14.57 5.34
N THR A 120 11.86 14.26 4.61
CA THR A 120 11.22 15.22 3.71
C THR A 120 10.68 16.43 4.46
N ALA A 121 10.05 16.24 5.63
CA ALA A 121 9.59 17.36 6.45
C ALA A 121 10.75 18.27 6.91
N ASN A 122 11.91 17.71 7.27
CA ASN A 122 13.09 18.50 7.63
C ASN A 122 13.70 19.23 6.42
N GLU A 123 13.75 18.59 5.25
CA GLU A 123 14.20 19.23 4.00
C GLU A 123 13.32 20.42 3.63
N TRP A 124 12.00 20.24 3.70
CA TRP A 124 11.03 21.30 3.49
C TRP A 124 11.25 22.47 4.46
N LEU A 125 11.35 22.20 5.76
CA LEU A 125 11.59 23.26 6.76
C LEU A 125 12.93 23.97 6.55
N ALA A 126 13.99 23.24 6.18
CA ALA A 126 15.30 23.83 5.91
C ALA A 126 15.30 24.78 4.70
N ALA A 127 14.34 24.65 3.78
CA ALA A 127 14.15 25.53 2.64
C ALA A 127 13.40 26.84 2.97
N GLU A 128 13.13 27.11 4.25
CA GLU A 128 12.35 28.28 4.72
C GLU A 128 11.04 28.45 3.92
N PRO A 129 10.13 27.45 4.01
CA PRO A 129 8.95 27.40 3.17
C PRO A 129 7.92 28.44 3.60
N LEU A 130 6.97 28.70 2.70
CA LEU A 130 5.72 29.36 3.02
C LEU A 130 4.60 28.32 3.07
N PHE A 131 3.72 28.47 4.04
CA PHE A 131 2.50 27.69 4.16
C PHE A 131 1.35 28.50 3.59
N ILE A 132 0.61 27.91 2.66
CA ILE A 132 -0.46 28.59 1.94
C ILE A 132 -1.72 27.73 1.95
N ASP A 133 -2.84 28.41 1.99
CA ASP A 133 -4.16 27.84 1.80
C ASP A 133 -5.07 28.89 1.14
N THR A 134 -6.06 28.40 0.38
CA THR A 134 -7.05 29.24 -0.30
C THR A 134 -8.46 28.72 -0.11
N GLU A 135 -9.37 29.62 0.25
CA GLU A 135 -10.81 29.37 0.14
C GLU A 135 -11.31 29.92 -1.20
N THR A 136 -12.29 29.24 -1.79
CA THR A 136 -12.67 29.50 -3.18
C THR A 136 -14.18 29.49 -3.40
N THR A 137 -14.62 30.06 -4.52
CA THR A 137 -16.01 29.95 -4.96
C THR A 137 -16.41 28.54 -5.42
N GLY A 138 -15.49 27.58 -5.46
CA GLY A 138 -15.76 26.22 -5.92
C GLY A 138 -14.51 25.44 -6.32
N LEU A 139 -14.70 24.26 -6.91
CA LEU A 139 -13.60 23.33 -7.21
C LEU A 139 -13.19 23.28 -8.68
N ASP A 140 -13.96 23.89 -9.58
CA ASP A 140 -13.77 23.77 -11.02
C ASP A 140 -12.75 24.79 -11.59
N HIS A 141 -12.67 24.85 -12.92
CA HIS A 141 -11.76 25.76 -13.65
C HIS A 141 -12.28 27.20 -13.78
N GLN A 142 -13.49 27.48 -13.29
CA GLN A 142 -14.08 28.83 -13.22
C GLN A 142 -14.01 29.41 -11.81
N ALA A 143 -13.69 28.59 -10.81
CA ALA A 143 -13.54 29.02 -9.43
C ALA A 143 -12.52 30.16 -9.26
N ALA A 144 -12.79 31.03 -8.30
CA ALA A 144 -11.93 32.14 -7.92
C ALA A 144 -11.63 32.07 -6.43
N ILE A 145 -10.48 32.61 -6.04
CA ILE A 145 -10.07 32.74 -4.63
C ILE A 145 -10.95 33.79 -3.94
N VAL A 146 -11.46 33.45 -2.75
CA VAL A 146 -12.23 34.34 -1.86
C VAL A 146 -11.55 34.60 -0.52
N GLU A 147 -10.55 33.80 -0.16
CA GLU A 147 -9.65 34.03 0.97
C GLU A 147 -8.29 33.43 0.64
N ILE A 148 -7.22 34.08 1.06
CA ILE A 148 -5.86 33.55 0.96
C ILE A 148 -5.09 33.87 2.23
N ALA A 149 -4.36 32.87 2.72
CA ALA A 149 -3.40 33.04 3.80
C ALA A 149 -2.02 32.53 3.41
N ILE A 150 -0.99 33.25 3.83
CA ILE A 150 0.41 32.92 3.60
C ILE A 150 1.15 33.12 4.92
N LEU A 151 1.68 32.04 5.47
CA LEU A 151 2.46 32.02 6.70
C LEU A 151 3.90 31.64 6.39
N ASP A 152 4.84 32.18 7.16
CA ASP A 152 6.22 31.69 7.11
C ASP A 152 6.43 30.42 7.95
N ARG A 153 7.66 29.90 7.93
CA ARG A 153 8.07 28.75 8.73
C ARG A 153 7.81 28.93 10.24
N ALA A 154 8.03 30.13 10.76
CA ALA A 154 7.85 30.45 12.17
C ALA A 154 6.37 30.55 12.56
N GLY A 155 5.48 30.68 11.58
CA GLY A 155 4.04 30.90 11.77
C GLY A 155 3.67 32.38 11.77
N ALA A 156 4.57 33.27 11.34
CA ALA A 156 4.22 34.67 11.14
C ALA A 156 3.33 34.79 9.90
N VAL A 157 2.18 35.44 10.06
CA VAL A 157 1.24 35.72 8.98
C VAL A 157 1.83 36.83 8.10
N LEU A 158 2.18 36.49 6.86
CA LEU A 158 2.69 37.45 5.86
C LEU A 158 1.56 38.06 5.04
N LEU A 159 0.48 37.31 4.84
CA LEU A 159 -0.76 37.73 4.22
C LEU A 159 -1.91 36.91 4.81
N ASP A 160 -3.01 37.57 5.16
CA ASP A 160 -4.29 36.95 5.49
C ASP A 160 -5.38 37.94 5.10
N THR A 161 -6.11 37.62 4.04
CA THR A 161 -7.12 38.53 3.51
C THR A 161 -8.23 37.79 2.79
N LEU A 162 -9.45 38.28 2.98
CA LEU A 162 -10.54 38.04 2.06
C LEU A 162 -10.23 38.66 0.71
N VAL A 163 -10.81 38.10 -0.34
CA VAL A 163 -10.68 38.54 -1.72
C VAL A 163 -12.07 38.66 -2.32
N LYS A 164 -12.36 39.79 -2.94
CA LYS A 164 -13.61 39.99 -3.66
C LYS A 164 -13.55 39.27 -5.02
N PRO A 165 -14.33 38.19 -5.24
CA PRO A 165 -14.39 37.53 -6.54
C PRO A 165 -15.18 38.36 -7.56
N ALA A 166 -15.01 38.06 -8.84
CA ALA A 166 -15.77 38.67 -9.94
C ALA A 166 -17.18 38.06 -10.14
N MET A 167 -17.53 37.05 -9.33
CA MET A 167 -18.79 36.31 -9.39
C MET A 167 -19.38 36.16 -7.99
N PRO A 168 -20.70 35.97 -7.85
CA PRO A 168 -21.31 35.64 -6.56
C PRO A 168 -20.70 34.36 -5.98
N ILE A 169 -20.51 34.31 -4.66
CA ILE A 169 -20.05 33.10 -3.96
C ILE A 169 -21.21 32.09 -3.94
N PRO A 170 -21.04 30.89 -4.52
CA PRO A 170 -22.08 29.86 -4.48
C PRO A 170 -22.39 29.41 -3.05
N ALA A 171 -23.67 29.17 -2.74
CA ALA A 171 -24.10 28.75 -1.41
C ALA A 171 -23.39 27.49 -0.90
N ALA A 172 -23.09 26.53 -1.78
CA ALA A 172 -22.36 25.32 -1.42
C ALA A 172 -20.90 25.59 -0.97
N ALA A 173 -20.26 26.64 -1.48
CA ALA A 173 -18.93 27.06 -1.02
C ALA A 173 -19.06 27.76 0.34
N THR A 174 -20.02 28.68 0.48
CA THR A 174 -20.34 29.33 1.75
C THR A 174 -20.69 28.33 2.86
N GLU A 175 -21.36 27.22 2.56
CA GLU A 175 -21.65 26.17 3.55
C GLU A 175 -20.38 25.49 4.12
N ILE A 176 -19.27 25.51 3.37
CA ILE A 176 -18.00 24.91 3.76
C ILE A 176 -17.17 25.91 4.58
N HIS A 177 -16.85 27.06 3.99
CA HIS A 177 -15.90 28.03 4.56
C HIS A 177 -16.57 29.19 5.31
N GLY A 178 -17.90 29.34 5.22
CA GLY A 178 -18.67 30.34 5.95
C GLY A 178 -18.55 31.78 5.43
N ILE A 179 -17.93 32.00 4.26
CA ILE A 179 -17.72 33.34 3.68
C ILE A 179 -18.87 33.65 2.73
N THR A 180 -19.49 34.82 2.92
CA THR A 180 -20.62 35.32 2.13
C THR A 180 -20.20 36.46 1.21
N ASP A 181 -21.04 36.76 0.21
CA ASP A 181 -20.86 37.95 -0.63
C ASP A 181 -20.80 39.26 0.18
N ALA A 182 -21.45 39.30 1.34
CA ALA A 182 -21.44 40.47 2.23
C ALA A 182 -20.07 40.67 2.89
N ASP A 183 -19.41 39.58 3.28
CA ASP A 183 -18.10 39.61 3.94
C ASP A 183 -17.01 40.14 2.98
N VAL A 184 -17.10 39.74 1.69
CA VAL A 184 -16.12 40.14 0.66
C VAL A 184 -16.48 41.45 -0.05
N ALA A 185 -17.62 42.07 0.26
CA ALA A 185 -18.12 43.23 -0.49
C ALA A 185 -17.13 44.40 -0.53
N GLY A 186 -16.43 44.62 0.59
CA GLY A 186 -15.38 45.63 0.76
C GLY A 186 -13.94 45.09 0.73
N ALA A 187 -13.76 43.78 0.51
CA ALA A 187 -12.45 43.16 0.39
C ALA A 187 -11.74 43.60 -0.90
N PRO A 188 -10.39 43.57 -0.94
CA PRO A 188 -9.65 43.86 -2.16
C PRO A 188 -9.93 42.81 -3.24
N THR A 189 -9.89 43.23 -4.50
CA THR A 189 -9.98 42.32 -5.65
C THR A 189 -8.62 41.69 -5.94
N TRP A 190 -8.60 40.56 -6.68
CA TRP A 190 -7.34 39.87 -6.98
C TRP A 190 -6.34 40.73 -7.77
N ASN A 191 -6.78 41.61 -8.67
CA ASN A 191 -5.88 42.54 -9.37
C ASN A 191 -5.15 43.53 -8.42
N THR A 192 -5.69 43.75 -7.21
CA THR A 192 -5.11 44.64 -6.21
C THR A 192 -4.05 43.92 -5.38
N ILE A 193 -4.35 42.70 -4.92
CA ILE A 193 -3.44 41.93 -4.05
C ILE A 193 -2.50 40.96 -4.80
N GLY A 194 -2.86 40.55 -6.01
CA GLY A 194 -2.13 39.56 -6.80
C GLY A 194 -0.66 39.91 -7.05
N PRO A 195 -0.28 41.17 -7.33
CA PRO A 195 1.12 41.56 -7.40
C PRO A 195 1.90 41.32 -6.10
N GLN A 196 1.31 41.66 -4.94
CA GLN A 196 1.91 41.39 -3.63
C GLN A 196 2.05 39.89 -3.38
N VAL A 197 1.04 39.09 -3.75
CA VAL A 197 1.13 37.62 -3.68
C VAL A 197 2.27 37.12 -4.56
N ALA A 198 2.37 37.57 -5.81
CA ALA A 198 3.43 37.17 -6.73
C ALA A 198 4.83 37.45 -6.16
N GLU A 199 5.03 38.61 -5.53
CA GLU A 199 6.27 38.98 -4.86
C GLU A 199 6.58 38.07 -3.67
N LEU A 200 5.60 37.76 -2.83
CA LEU A 200 5.77 36.86 -1.68
C LEU A 200 6.17 35.44 -2.09
N LEU A 201 5.55 34.91 -3.16
CA LEU A 201 5.77 33.53 -3.62
C LEU A 201 7.06 33.37 -4.45
N ALA A 202 7.66 34.46 -4.94
CA ALA A 202 8.80 34.40 -5.84
C ALA A 202 10.02 33.68 -5.22
N GLY A 203 10.42 32.57 -5.85
CA GLY A 203 11.60 31.79 -5.43
C GLY A 203 11.40 31.00 -4.13
N ARG A 204 10.17 30.91 -3.60
CA ARG A 204 9.86 30.22 -2.35
C ARG A 204 9.37 28.79 -2.60
N LEU A 205 9.64 27.90 -1.64
CA LEU A 205 8.95 26.63 -1.52
C LEU A 205 7.60 26.89 -0.87
N LEU A 206 6.52 26.44 -1.50
CA LEU A 206 5.17 26.52 -0.97
C LEU A 206 4.75 25.15 -0.46
N ILE A 207 4.10 25.12 0.69
CA ILE A 207 3.55 23.91 1.26
C ILE A 207 2.07 24.13 1.52
N ALA A 208 1.26 23.24 0.98
CA ALA A 208 -0.19 23.26 1.13
C ALA A 208 -0.71 21.84 1.36
N HIS A 209 -1.93 21.74 1.91
CA HIS A 209 -2.63 20.47 1.97
C HIS A 209 -3.49 20.35 0.72
N ASN A 210 -3.29 19.30 -0.08
CA ASN A 210 -3.82 19.23 -1.45
C ASN A 210 -3.25 20.31 -2.39
N GLY A 211 -1.94 20.58 -2.32
CA GLY A 211 -1.32 21.74 -2.98
C GLY A 211 -1.49 21.87 -4.50
N ALA A 212 -1.77 20.79 -5.24
CA ALA A 212 -2.13 20.88 -6.66
C ALA A 212 -3.43 21.69 -6.88
N PHE A 213 -4.33 21.70 -5.88
CA PHE A 213 -5.51 22.55 -5.87
C PHE A 213 -5.11 24.03 -5.76
N ASP A 214 -4.40 24.43 -4.71
CA ASP A 214 -4.00 25.81 -4.49
C ASP A 214 -3.14 26.36 -5.63
N GLU A 215 -2.20 25.56 -6.13
CA GLU A 215 -1.36 25.93 -7.28
C GLU A 215 -2.21 26.29 -8.50
N ARG A 216 -3.18 25.42 -8.84
CA ARG A 216 -4.10 25.65 -9.94
C ARG A 216 -4.95 26.90 -9.70
N LEU A 217 -5.45 27.09 -8.49
CA LEU A 217 -6.29 28.22 -8.11
C LEU A 217 -5.55 29.56 -8.22
N LEU A 218 -4.29 29.61 -7.77
CA LEU A 218 -3.41 30.76 -7.92
C LEU A 218 -3.20 31.12 -9.38
N TYR A 219 -2.83 30.14 -10.22
CA TYR A 219 -2.61 30.37 -11.65
C TYR A 219 -3.89 30.78 -12.38
N GLN A 220 -5.01 30.09 -12.14
CA GLN A 220 -6.26 30.39 -12.85
C GLN A 220 -6.83 31.76 -12.46
N THR A 221 -6.79 32.11 -11.16
CA THR A 221 -7.27 33.41 -10.66
C THR A 221 -6.36 34.54 -11.14
N SER A 222 -5.04 34.33 -11.13
CA SER A 222 -4.09 35.34 -11.62
C SER A 222 -4.23 35.58 -13.12
N ARG A 223 -4.38 34.51 -13.91
CA ARG A 223 -4.60 34.59 -15.35
C ARG A 223 -5.87 35.37 -15.71
N SER A 224 -6.97 35.14 -14.99
CA SER A 224 -8.24 35.84 -15.27
C SER A 224 -8.20 37.35 -14.93
N HIS A 225 -7.24 37.77 -14.11
CA HIS A 225 -7.08 39.16 -13.67
C HIS A 225 -5.84 39.86 -14.25
N GLY A 226 -5.14 39.23 -15.21
CA GLY A 226 -3.95 39.81 -15.84
C GLY A 226 -2.73 39.94 -14.91
N VAL A 227 -2.68 39.13 -13.85
CA VAL A 227 -1.55 39.05 -12.92
C VAL A 227 -0.62 37.92 -13.36
N THR A 228 0.68 38.20 -13.47
CA THR A 228 1.70 37.20 -13.78
C THR A 228 2.29 36.67 -12.48
N LEU A 229 2.14 35.37 -12.23
CA LEU A 229 2.82 34.68 -11.12
C LEU A 229 4.20 34.18 -11.54
N PRO A 230 5.14 34.06 -10.58
CA PRO A 230 6.38 33.33 -10.82
C PRO A 230 6.10 31.83 -11.07
N ALA A 231 7.14 31.09 -11.46
CA ALA A 231 7.08 29.64 -11.42
C ALA A 231 6.95 29.19 -9.94
N LEU A 232 5.87 28.50 -9.62
CA LEU A 232 5.59 28.02 -8.28
C LEU A 232 6.29 26.68 -8.05
N ARG A 233 6.75 26.47 -6.82
CA ARG A 233 7.26 25.19 -6.34
C ARG A 233 6.38 24.78 -5.18
N VAL A 234 5.42 23.90 -5.43
CA VAL A 234 4.43 23.48 -4.44
C VAL A 234 4.67 22.04 -4.03
N GLU A 235 4.76 21.83 -2.73
CA GLU A 235 4.84 20.52 -2.10
C GLU A 235 3.57 20.25 -1.30
N CYS A 236 3.16 18.98 -1.26
CA CYS A 236 1.83 18.60 -0.79
C CYS A 236 1.91 17.73 0.47
N THR A 237 1.41 18.24 1.60
CA THR A 237 1.36 17.44 2.84
C THR A 237 0.47 16.22 2.69
N MET A 238 -0.61 16.30 1.91
CA MET A 238 -1.50 15.17 1.65
C MET A 238 -0.77 14.02 0.93
N GLU A 239 0.10 14.31 -0.04
CA GLU A 239 0.90 13.31 -0.74
C GLU A 239 1.99 12.72 0.15
N LEU A 240 2.70 13.57 0.89
CA LEU A 240 3.71 13.15 1.86
C LEU A 240 3.12 12.18 2.89
N LEU A 241 1.94 12.50 3.42
CA LEU A 241 1.26 11.69 4.41
C LEU A 241 0.64 10.42 3.81
N ASN A 242 0.20 10.44 2.56
CA ASN A 242 -0.21 9.22 1.87
C ASN A 242 0.96 8.24 1.74
N GLY A 243 2.17 8.73 1.45
CA GLY A 243 3.39 7.91 1.43
C GLY A 243 3.69 7.24 2.78
N TRP A 244 3.39 7.94 3.89
CA TRP A 244 3.58 7.43 5.24
C TRP A 244 2.46 6.50 5.72
N ALA A 245 1.20 6.94 5.60
CA ALA A 245 0.02 6.26 6.10
C ALA A 245 -0.49 5.14 5.18
N GLY A 246 -0.05 5.14 3.91
CA GLY A 246 -0.53 4.22 2.88
C GLY A 246 -1.99 4.49 2.45
N ARG A 247 -2.52 5.67 2.75
CA ARG A 247 -3.87 6.12 2.39
C ARG A 247 -3.95 7.65 2.38
N TRP A 248 -4.86 8.18 1.58
CA TRP A 248 -5.20 9.60 1.57
C TRP A 248 -5.90 10.01 2.87
N LEU A 249 -5.47 11.13 3.44
CA LEU A 249 -5.99 11.69 4.68
C LEU A 249 -6.42 13.13 4.44
N SER A 250 -7.53 13.55 5.04
CA SER A 250 -7.90 14.96 5.12
C SER A 250 -6.90 15.73 5.99
N LEU A 251 -6.95 17.07 5.98
CA LEU A 251 -6.11 17.89 6.84
C LEU A 251 -6.37 17.58 8.33
N ALA A 252 -7.65 17.43 8.70
CA ALA A 252 -8.06 17.08 10.06
C ALA A 252 -7.59 15.68 10.48
N ASP A 253 -7.78 14.67 9.62
CA ASP A 253 -7.32 13.31 9.92
C ASP A 253 -5.80 13.22 10.01
N SER A 254 -5.10 13.98 9.15
CA SER A 254 -3.65 14.12 9.16
C SER A 254 -3.16 14.70 10.48
N ALA A 255 -3.76 15.80 10.92
CA ALA A 255 -3.44 16.43 12.20
C ALA A 255 -3.70 15.49 13.37
N LEU A 256 -4.85 14.82 13.39
CA LEU A 256 -5.20 13.85 14.42
C LEU A 256 -4.21 12.67 14.46
N MET A 257 -3.90 12.09 13.29
CA MET A 257 -3.07 10.89 13.19
C MET A 257 -1.61 11.15 13.57
N LEU A 258 -1.10 12.36 13.31
CA LEU A 258 0.24 12.78 13.74
C LEU A 258 0.29 13.36 15.16
N GLY A 259 -0.86 13.74 15.73
CA GLY A 259 -0.90 14.47 17.00
C GLY A 259 -0.47 15.93 16.86
N ALA A 260 -0.79 16.58 15.74
CA ALA A 260 -0.44 17.96 15.42
C ALA A 260 -1.40 19.02 16.03
N GLY A 261 -1.96 18.71 17.20
CA GLY A 261 -2.82 19.62 17.95
C GLY A 261 -4.29 19.64 17.50
N THR A 262 -5.06 20.53 18.12
CA THR A 262 -6.51 20.68 17.89
C THR A 262 -6.76 21.68 16.77
N PHE A 263 -7.52 21.26 15.78
CA PHE A 263 -7.93 22.09 14.65
C PHE A 263 -9.10 22.99 15.05
N ALA A 264 -8.84 24.26 15.34
CA ALA A 264 -9.78 25.14 16.05
C ALA A 264 -10.86 25.79 15.15
N ALA A 265 -10.53 26.07 13.89
CA ALA A 265 -11.43 26.75 12.95
C ALA A 265 -11.21 26.22 11.52
N PRO A 266 -11.70 25.01 11.19
CA PRO A 266 -11.54 24.44 9.85
C PRO A 266 -12.20 25.32 8.79
N HIS A 267 -11.67 25.27 7.57
CA HIS A 267 -12.19 25.99 6.41
C HIS A 267 -12.07 27.51 6.54
N ARG A 268 -10.95 27.94 7.13
CA ARG A 268 -10.45 29.31 7.07
C ARG A 268 -8.99 29.24 6.68
N ALA A 269 -8.61 30.00 5.65
CA ALA A 269 -7.30 29.84 5.02
C ALA A 269 -6.14 29.93 6.02
N CYS A 270 -6.17 30.91 6.94
CA CYS A 270 -5.10 31.07 7.92
C CYS A 270 -5.01 29.91 8.92
N ALA A 271 -6.16 29.35 9.33
CA ALA A 271 -6.19 28.23 10.27
C ALA A 271 -5.74 26.93 9.59
N ASP A 272 -6.13 26.71 8.34
CA ASP A 272 -5.79 25.53 7.56
C ASP A 272 -4.30 25.55 7.16
N ALA A 273 -3.77 26.70 6.76
CA ALA A 273 -2.34 26.89 6.52
C ALA A 273 -1.50 26.68 7.79
N GLU A 274 -1.95 27.18 8.94
CA GLU A 274 -1.31 26.93 10.24
C GLU A 274 -1.36 25.44 10.62
N GLN A 275 -2.48 24.76 10.39
CA GLN A 275 -2.60 23.33 10.68
C GLN A 275 -1.68 22.50 9.76
N CYS A 276 -1.57 22.88 8.49
CA CYS A 276 -0.60 22.33 7.53
C CYS A 276 0.85 22.52 8.03
N ARG A 277 1.16 23.70 8.58
CA ARG A 277 2.46 23.97 9.22
C ARG A 277 2.72 23.07 10.42
N GLN A 278 1.75 22.92 11.32
CA GLN A 278 1.89 22.05 12.49
C GLN A 278 2.14 20.59 12.10
N ILE A 279 1.48 20.10 11.05
CA ILE A 279 1.72 18.77 10.49
C ILE A 279 3.19 18.60 10.09
N VAL A 280 3.74 19.54 9.34
CA VAL A 280 5.16 19.47 8.90
C VAL A 280 6.12 19.56 10.10
N LEU A 281 5.83 20.43 11.08
CA LEU A 281 6.64 20.53 12.29
C LEU A 281 6.65 19.24 13.12
N VAL A 282 5.50 18.59 13.26
CA VAL A 282 5.40 17.31 13.98
C VAL A 282 6.04 16.18 13.20
N ALA A 283 5.82 16.11 11.89
CA ALA A 283 6.49 15.17 11.01
C ALA A 283 8.02 15.28 11.11
N ALA A 284 8.56 16.50 11.17
CA ALA A 284 9.99 16.75 11.33
C ALA A 284 10.53 16.39 12.73
N ARG A 285 9.69 16.38 13.77
CA ARG A 285 10.07 16.00 15.15
C ARG A 285 9.90 14.52 15.45
N ALA A 286 8.99 13.85 14.74
CA ALA A 286 8.79 12.41 14.85
C ALA A 286 10.13 11.76 14.51
N ALA A 287 10.86 11.29 15.52
CA ALA A 287 12.14 10.66 15.28
C ALA A 287 11.92 9.51 14.30
N PRO A 288 12.83 9.29 13.33
CA PRO A 288 12.82 8.06 12.55
C PRO A 288 12.84 6.92 13.56
N VAL A 289 11.72 6.20 13.72
CA VAL A 289 11.51 5.31 14.86
C VAL A 289 12.65 4.29 14.91
N GLY A 290 13.61 4.58 15.78
CA GLY A 290 14.74 3.76 16.14
C GLY A 290 14.46 3.28 17.55
N ALA A 291 13.81 2.12 17.62
CA ALA A 291 13.50 1.34 18.82
C ALA A 291 12.53 1.99 19.84
N ARG A 292 11.58 1.16 20.33
CA ARG A 292 11.23 0.89 21.75
C ARG A 292 9.74 0.55 21.92
N PRO A 293 9.31 -0.13 23.01
CA PRO A 293 10.03 -1.00 23.95
C PRO A 293 10.08 -2.46 23.49
#